data_AF-X0SNP6-F1
#
_entry.id   AF-X0SNP6-F1
#
_cell.length_a   1.000
_cell.length_b   1.000
_cell.length_c   1.000
_cell.angle_alpha   90.00
_cell.angle_beta   90.00
_cell.angle_gamma   90.00
#
_symmetry.space_group_name_H-M   'P 1'
#
loop_
_entity.id
_entity.type
_entity.pdbx_description
1 polymer ?
#
loop_
_entity_poly.entity_id
_entity_poly.type
_entity_poly.pdbx_seq_one_letter_code
_entity_poly.pdbx_strand_id
1 'polypeptide(L)' 'MKGAYLDNAATTPVLTEVLEAMLPYFGDAYGNPQSLHDWGDETREAVED' A
#
# COMPACT_ATOMS: atom_id res chain seq x y z
N MET A 1 6.62 5.26 -30.12
CA MET A 1 5.28 4.62 -30.12
C MET A 1 4.97 4.19 -28.71
N LYS A 2 3.80 4.54 -28.15
CA LYS A 2 3.35 4.07 -26.83
C LYS A 2 2.54 2.80 -27.06
N GLY A 3 2.89 1.70 -26.38
CA GLY A 3 2.13 0.45 -26.44
C GLY A 3 0.77 0.57 -25.74
N ALA A 4 -0.18 -0.27 -26.14
CA ALA A 4 -1.45 -0.43 -25.44
C ALA A 4 -1.42 -1.72 -24.61
N TYR A 5 -1.85 -1.64 -23.34
CA TYR A 5 -2.00 -2.82 -22.49
C TYR A 5 -3.41 -3.38 -22.64
N LEU A 6 -3.52 -4.65 -23.05
CA LEU A 6 -4.80 -5.29 -23.41
C LEU A 6 -5.16 -6.47 -22.52
N ASP A 7 -4.45 -6.67 -21.40
CA ASP A 7 -4.62 -7.84 -20.52
C ASP A 7 -5.14 -7.47 -19.12
N ASN A 8 -6.10 -6.54 -19.07
CA ASN A 8 -6.74 -6.12 -17.81
C ASN A 8 -7.57 -7.24 -17.13
N ALA A 9 -7.83 -8.34 -17.84
CA ALA A 9 -8.48 -9.52 -17.29
C ALA A 9 -7.55 -10.34 -16.37
N ALA A 10 -6.23 -10.30 -16.61
CA ALA A 10 -5.25 -10.98 -15.78
C ALA A 10 -4.82 -10.12 -14.57
N THR A 11 -4.53 -8.84 -14.80
CA THR A 11 -4.18 -7.88 -13.74
C THR A 11 -4.37 -6.44 -14.23
N THR A 12 -4.39 -5.48 -13.31
CA THR A 12 -4.60 -4.07 -13.62
C THR A 12 -3.46 -3.21 -13.07
N PRO A 13 -3.16 -2.05 -13.70
CA PRO A 13 -2.25 -1.09 -13.09
C PRO A 13 -2.85 -0.58 -11.78
N VAL A 14 -2.00 -0.44 -10.76
CA VAL A 14 -2.39 0.16 -9.48
C VAL A 14 -2.82 1.60 -9.73
N LEU A 15 -3.97 1.98 -9.16
CA LEU A 15 -4.44 3.36 -9.18
C LEU A 15 -3.46 4.27 -8.43
N THR A 16 -3.28 5.50 -8.89
CA THR A 16 -2.36 6.45 -8.25
C THR A 16 -2.72 6.69 -6.79
N GLU A 17 -4.01 6.80 -6.47
CA GLU A 17 -4.50 7.03 -5.11
C GLU A 17 -4.20 5.83 -4.18
N VAL A 18 -4.27 4.61 -4.73
CA VAL A 18 -3.90 3.39 -3.99
C VAL A 18 -2.40 3.35 -3.73
N LEU A 19 -1.58 3.71 -4.72
CA LEU A 19 -0.14 3.78 -4.55
C LEU A 19 0.24 4.81 -3.48
N GLU A 20 -0.35 6.01 -3.54
CA GLU A 20 -0.10 7.09 -2.58
C GLU A 20 -0.50 6.69 -1.15
N ALA A 21 -1.65 6.03 -0.98
CA ALA A 21 -2.07 5.52 0.32
C ALA A 21 -1.12 4.42 0.87
N MET A 22 -0.52 3.62 0.00
CA MET A 22 0.37 2.52 0.39
C MET A 22 1.82 2.96 0.64
N LEU A 23 2.29 4.03 0.00
CA LEU A 23 3.69 4.47 0.06
C LEU A 23 4.25 4.69 1.49
N PRO A 24 3.51 5.28 2.45
CA PRO A 24 4.02 5.47 3.82
C PRO A 24 4.52 4.17 4.47
N TYR A 25 3.84 3.04 4.21
CA TYR A 25 4.14 1.74 4.81
C TYR A 25 5.36 1.03 4.19
N PHE A 26 5.84 1.53 3.05
CA PHE A 26 7.13 1.11 2.47
C PHE A 26 8.29 2.01 2.92
N GLY A 27 8.00 3.12 3.57
CA GLY A 27 8.97 4.11 4.03
C GLY A 27 9.00 4.18 5.55
N ASP A 28 8.46 5.25 6.10
CA ASP A 28 8.60 5.60 7.52
C ASP A 28 7.66 4.81 8.44
N ALA A 29 6.50 4.36 7.96
CA ALA A 29 5.49 3.62 8.72
C ALA A 29 5.63 2.10 8.52
N TYR A 30 6.82 1.55 8.71
CA TYR A 30 7.14 0.14 8.42
C TYR A 30 6.89 -0.84 9.59
N GLY A 31 6.34 -0.36 10.71
CA GLY A 31 6.24 -1.15 11.92
C GLY A 31 5.28 -2.34 11.82
N ASN A 32 5.53 -3.38 12.61
CA ASN A 32 4.66 -4.54 12.67
C ASN A 32 3.34 -4.17 13.40
N PRO A 33 2.15 -4.34 12.79
CA PRO A 33 0.86 -4.09 13.43
C PRO A 33 0.64 -4.85 14.75
N GLN A 34 1.35 -5.95 14.97
CA GLN A 34 1.24 -6.75 16.20
C GLN A 34 2.14 -6.25 17.35
N SER A 35 2.98 -5.24 17.10
CA SER A 35 3.82 -4.65 18.13
C SER A 35 2.99 -3.79 19.08
N LEU A 36 3.29 -3.87 20.38
CA LEU A 36 2.64 -3.10 21.45
C LEU A 36 3.31 -1.75 21.74
N HIS A 37 4.17 -1.29 20.84
CA HIS A 37 4.93 -0.05 20.96
C HIS A 37 4.59 0.87 19.80
N ASP A 38 4.83 2.16 19.96
CA ASP A 38 4.34 3.24 19.09
C ASP A 38 4.56 3.00 17.58
N TRP A 39 5.68 2.35 17.18
CA TRP A 39 5.91 2.02 15.77
C TRP A 39 4.87 1.08 15.15
N GLY A 40 4.14 0.27 15.93
CA GLY A 40 3.10 -0.64 15.45
C GLY A 40 1.70 -0.04 15.47
N ASP A 41 1.50 1.10 16.15
CA ASP A 41 0.16 1.68 16.30
C ASP A 41 -0.38 2.21 14.97
N GLU A 42 0.44 2.96 14.23
CA GLU A 42 0.08 3.54 12.93
C GLU A 42 -0.23 2.45 11.87
N THR A 43 0.52 1.35 11.87
CA THR A 43 0.31 0.27 10.90
C THR A 43 -0.84 -0.66 11.28
N ARG A 44 -1.19 -0.73 12.57
CA ARG A 44 -2.37 -1.43 13.07
C ARG A 44 -3.65 -0.72 12.67
N GLU A 45 -3.72 0.59 12.87
CA GLU A 45 -4.86 1.41 12.42
C GLU A 45 -5.10 1.22 10.90
N ALA A 46 -4.03 1.22 10.11
CA ALA A 46 -4.10 1.04 8.65
C ALA A 46 -4.66 -0.30 8.15
N VAL A 47 -4.63 -1.35 8.98
CA VAL A 47 -5.05 -2.72 8.60
C VAL A 47 -6.38 -3.11 9.27
N GLU A 48 -6.71 -2.52 10.41
CA GLU A 48 -7.89 -2.87 11.22
C GLU A 48 -9.13 -2.01 10.90
N ASP A 49 -8.97 -0.79 10.39
CA ASP A 49 -10.05 0.14 10.00
C ASP A 49 -10.31 0.18 8.48
#